data_AF-A0A523NTA3-F1
#
_entry.id   AF-A0A523NTA3-F1
#
_cell.length_a   1.000
_cell.length_b   1.000
_cell.length_c   1.000
_cell.angle_alpha   90.00
_cell.angle_beta   90.00
_cell.angle_gamma   90.00
#
_symmetry.space_group_name_H-M   'P 1'
#
loop_
_entity.id
_entity.type
_entity.pdbx_description
1 polymer ?
#
loop_
_entity_poly.entity_id
_entity_poly.type
_entity_poly.pdbx_seq_one_letter_code
_entity_poly.pdbx_strand_id
1 'polypeptide(L)' 'MVINFKNVPSVGQGFVDEVFRVFHNRYPDKIITYRNANENVTFMIERSLPTADK' A
#
# COMPACT_ATOMS: atom_id res chain seq x y z
N MET A 1 -11.27 -3.53 0.23
CA MET A 1 -10.85 -3.48 1.65
C MET A 1 -10.20 -2.14 1.95
N VAL A 2 -10.34 -1.62 3.17
CA VAL A 2 -9.72 -0.37 3.62
C VAL A 2 -8.72 -0.66 4.74
N ILE A 3 -7.49 -0.15 4.62
CA ILE A 3 -6.46 -0.22 5.67
C ILE A 3 -6.32 1.15 6.31
N ASN A 4 -6.42 1.23 7.64
CA ASN A 4 -6.30 2.48 8.39
C ASN A 4 -4.92 2.55 9.06
N PHE A 5 -4.12 3.54 8.69
CA PHE A 5 -2.76 3.75 9.20
C PHE A 5 -2.70 4.80 10.33
N LYS A 6 -3.83 5.12 10.96
CA LYS A 6 -3.86 6.02 12.11
C LYS A 6 -2.89 5.52 13.19
N ASN A 7 -1.99 6.41 13.64
CA ASN A 7 -0.94 6.14 14.63
C ASN A 7 0.12 5.11 14.18
N VAL A 8 0.22 4.81 12.89
CA VAL A 8 1.32 4.01 12.34
C VAL A 8 2.43 4.96 11.88
N PRO A 9 3.59 5.00 12.57
CA PRO A 9 4.64 5.95 12.24
C PRO A 9 5.39 5.59 10.96
N SER A 10 5.54 4.30 10.66
CA SER A 10 6.25 3.80 9.48
C SER A 10 5.81 2.37 9.12
N VAL A 11 6.09 1.96 7.89
CA VAL A 11 5.92 0.58 7.40
C VAL A 11 7.16 0.15 6.63
N GLY A 12 7.47 -1.15 6.62
CA GLY A 12 8.60 -1.70 5.89
C GLY A 12 8.26 -2.12 4.46
N GLN A 13 9.29 -2.32 3.63
CA GLN A 13 9.14 -2.74 2.23
C GLN A 13 8.34 -4.03 2.09
N GLY A 14 8.68 -5.06 2.88
CA GLY A 14 8.03 -6.36 2.79
C GLY A 14 6.52 -6.30 3.07
N PHE A 15 6.08 -5.43 3.98
CA PHE A 15 4.66 -5.24 4.25
C PHE A 15 3.94 -4.64 3.04
N VAL A 16 4.47 -3.56 2.48
CA VAL A 16 3.83 -2.90 1.35
C VAL A 16 3.84 -3.80 0.12
N ASP A 17 4.95 -4.48 -0.14
CA ASP A 17 5.08 -5.41 -1.25
C ASP A 17 4.07 -6.56 -1.16
N GLU A 18 3.89 -7.14 0.03
CA GLU A 18 2.94 -8.24 0.20
C GLU A 18 1.48 -7.76 0.01
N VAL A 19 1.14 -6.60 0.59
CA VAL A 19 -0.25 -6.10 0.59
C VAL A 19 -0.63 -5.46 -0.74
N PHE A 20 0.19 -4.57 -1.28
CA PHE A 20 -0.17 -3.74 -2.44
C PHE A 20 0.31 -4.31 -3.77
N ARG A 21 1.26 -5.26 -3.77
CA ARG A 21 1.72 -5.95 -5.00
C ARG A 21 1.32 -7.42 -5.03
N VAL A 22 1.76 -8.24 -4.07
CA VAL A 22 1.52 -9.70 -4.12
C VAL A 22 0.04 -10.04 -3.97
N PHE A 23 -0.62 -9.50 -2.95
CA PHE A 23 -2.04 -9.75 -2.71
C PHE A 23 -2.91 -9.21 -3.85
N HIS A 24 -2.62 -8.00 -4.34
CA HIS A 24 -3.34 -7.41 -5.47
C HIS A 24 -3.19 -8.28 -6.73
N ASN A 25 -1.97 -8.71 -7.06
CA ASN A 25 -1.72 -9.58 -8.21
C ASN A 25 -2.41 -10.95 -8.07
N ARG A 26 -2.52 -11.47 -6.85
CA ARG A 26 -3.22 -12.74 -6.59
C ARG A 26 -4.74 -12.60 -6.65
N TYR A 27 -5.28 -11.44 -6.30
CA TYR A 27 -6.71 -11.16 -6.24
C TYR A 27 -7.03 -9.82 -6.93
N PRO A 28 -6.93 -9.73 -8.27
CA PRO A 28 -7.07 -8.47 -8.99
C PRO A 28 -8.45 -7.80 -8.78
N ASP A 29 -9.49 -8.60 -8.56
CA ASP A 29 -10.85 -8.11 -8.31
C ASP A 29 -11.01 -7.47 -6.91
N LYS A 30 -10.05 -7.68 -6.01
CA LYS A 30 -10.07 -7.11 -4.65
C LYS A 30 -9.33 -5.77 -4.64
N ILE A 31 -10.11 -4.70 -4.63
CA ILE A 31 -9.59 -3.34 -4.48
C ILE A 31 -9.11 -3.11 -3.05
N ILE A 32 -7.84 -2.75 -2.88
CA ILE A 32 -7.25 -2.30 -1.62
C ILE A 32 -7.16 -0.77 -1.64
N THR A 33 -7.65 -0.14 -0.58
CA THR A 33 -7.54 1.31 -0.35
C THR A 33 -6.96 1.58 1.03
N TYR A 34 -6.42 2.77 1.25
CA TYR A 34 -5.85 3.16 2.54
C TYR A 34 -6.33 4.53 3.02
N ARG A 35 -6.30 4.77 4.33
CA ARG A 35 -6.67 6.03 4.97
C ARG A 35 -5.74 6.35 6.15
N ASN A 36 -5.62 7.64 6.48
CA ASN A 36 -4.79 8.17 7.59
C ASN A 36 -3.31 7.73 7.52
N ALA A 37 -2.77 7.53 6.32
CA ALA A 37 -1.34 7.33 6.14
C ALA A 37 -0.62 8.67 6.29
N ASN A 38 0.47 8.68 7.04
CA ASN A 38 1.38 9.81 7.08
C ASN A 38 2.30 9.81 5.83
N GLU A 39 3.10 10.85 5.65
CA GLU A 39 3.98 10.99 4.48
C GLU A 39 4.95 9.82 4.30
N ASN A 40 5.51 9.28 5.40
CA ASN A 40 6.43 8.14 5.35
C ASN A 40 5.72 6.87 4.84
N VAL A 41 4.53 6.60 5.37
CA VAL A 41 3.72 5.45 4.98
C VAL A 41 3.20 5.59 3.55
N THR A 42 2.74 6.78 3.16
CA THR A 42 2.30 7.06 1.79
C THR A 42 3.44 6.86 0.79
N PHE A 43 4.63 7.41 1.07
CA PHE A 43 5.82 7.19 0.25
C PHE A 43 6.15 5.70 0.08
N MET A 44 6.07 4.94 1.18
CA MET A 44 6.32 3.51 1.14
C MET A 44 5.28 2.77 0.32
N ILE A 45 4.00 3.17 0.35
CA ILE A 45 2.93 2.59 -0.48
C ILE A 45 3.16 2.89 -1.95
N GLU A 46 3.33 4.18 -2.29
CA GLU A 46 3.44 4.64 -3.68
C GLU A 46 4.63 4.05 -4.41
N ARG A 47 5.79 3.93 -3.74
CA ARG A 47 6.98 3.34 -4.37
C ARG A 47 6.84 1.84 -4.69
N SER A 48 5.94 1.13 -4.01
CA SER A 48 5.70 -0.32 -4.22
C SER A 48 4.62 -0.58 -5.26
N LEU A 49 3.82 0.44 -5.60
CA LEU A 49 2.88 0.37 -6.71
C LEU A 49 3.67 0.45 -8.02
N PRO A 50 3.32 -0.36 -9.04
CA PRO A 50 3.87 -0.17 -10.36
C PRO A 50 3.52 1.25 -10.82
N THR A 51 4.50 1.99 -11.33
CA THR A 51 4.26 3.29 -11.95
C THR A 51 3.16 3.10 -12.99
N ALA A 52 1.98 3.67 -12.76
CA ALA A 52 1.05 3.84 -13.87
C ALA A 52 1.81 4.70 -14.87
N ASP A 53 2.05 4.17 -16.08
CA ASP A 53 2.59 4.93 -17.18
C ASP A 53 1.83 6.27 -17.22
N LYS A 54 2.58 7.36 -16.99
CA LYS A 54 2.06 8.72 -17.10
C LYS A 54 1.58 8.99 -18.51
#